data_AF-A0A3D2E301-F1
#
_entry.id   AF-A0A3D2E301-F1
#
_cell.length_a   1.000
_cell.length_b   1.000
_cell.length_c   1.000
_cell.angle_alpha   90.00
_cell.angle_beta   90.00
_cell.angle_gamma   90.00
#
_symmetry.space_group_name_H-M   'P 1'
#
loop_
_entity.id
_entity.type
_entity.pdbx_description
1 polymer ?
#
loop_
_entity_poly.entity_id
_entity_poly.type
_entity_poly.pdbx_seq_one_letter_code
_entity_poly.pdbx_strand_id
1 'polypeptide(L)'
;MLEKVFDFGIIDSMINIEEFWEDAKNDLSISIQAISFEVWIDKLEPVCFVDNAIVLATISANAKKTIDSRYRDAIKEVVSSHNPQITDVIIITPDKKAEYLNKQTVFIEDQGFVTNFTPEEKGKKKCPFQEKYTFENFVEGKSNSYALAACKTIAENPGTTFNPLFIYSGVGLGKTHLLHAIGNYLFKYKKNV
;
A
#
# COMPACT_ATOMS: atom_id res chain seq x y z
N MET A 1 -19.20 -21.33 -27.55
CA MET A 1 -19.42 -19.93 -27.13
C MET A 1 -20.29 -19.98 -25.88
N LEU A 2 -19.69 -20.33 -24.76
CA LEU A 2 -20.35 -20.42 -23.46
C LEU A 2 -19.39 -19.84 -22.43
N GLU A 3 -19.90 -18.83 -21.76
CA GLU A 3 -19.31 -18.11 -20.64
C GLU A 3 -18.85 -19.10 -19.56
N LYS A 4 -17.55 -19.14 -19.30
CA LYS A 4 -17.01 -19.69 -18.06
C LYS A 4 -16.88 -18.54 -17.08
N VAL A 5 -17.94 -18.38 -16.29
CA VAL A 5 -17.92 -18.22 -14.83
C VAL A 5 -16.50 -18.03 -14.27
N PHE A 6 -16.07 -16.77 -14.13
CA PHE A 6 -15.02 -16.42 -13.19
C PHE A 6 -15.66 -16.35 -11.81
N ASP A 7 -15.55 -17.47 -11.12
CA ASP A 7 -15.84 -17.62 -9.71
C ASP A 7 -14.84 -16.72 -8.96
N PHE A 8 -15.24 -15.48 -8.66
CA PHE A 8 -14.53 -14.58 -7.76
C PHE A 8 -14.78 -15.02 -6.32
N GLY A 9 -14.29 -16.23 -6.02
CA GLY A 9 -14.14 -16.79 -4.69
C GLY A 9 -13.08 -16.00 -3.93
N ILE A 10 -13.56 -15.23 -2.97
CA ILE A 10 -12.82 -14.57 -1.90
C ILE A 10 -11.78 -15.56 -1.30
N ILE A 11 -10.54 -15.08 -1.06
CA ILE A 11 -9.43 -15.66 -0.25
C ILE A 11 -8.30 -16.44 -0.98
N ASP A 12 -7.74 -15.95 -2.09
CA ASP A 12 -6.34 -16.32 -2.39
C ASP A 12 -5.63 -15.26 -3.26
N SER A 13 -4.34 -15.01 -2.97
CA SER A 13 -3.45 -13.98 -3.54
C SER A 13 -3.58 -12.54 -2.99
N MET A 14 -3.44 -12.37 -1.66
CA MET A 14 -2.33 -11.49 -1.27
C MET A 14 -1.09 -12.19 -1.82
N ILE A 15 -0.46 -11.69 -2.88
CA ILE A 15 0.85 -12.20 -3.28
C ILE A 15 1.73 -12.05 -2.04
N ASN A 16 1.97 -13.16 -1.35
CA ASN A 16 2.88 -13.16 -0.22
C ASN A 16 4.25 -12.92 -0.82
N ILE A 17 4.80 -11.73 -0.57
CA ILE A 17 6.05 -11.29 -1.19
C ILE A 17 7.21 -12.23 -0.83
N GLU A 18 7.12 -12.91 0.32
CA GLU A 18 8.06 -13.93 0.73
C GLU A 18 7.95 -15.18 -0.14
N GLU A 19 6.73 -15.71 -0.33
CA GLU A 19 6.48 -16.90 -1.15
C GLU A 19 6.86 -16.66 -2.62
N PHE A 20 6.47 -15.52 -3.18
CA PHE A 20 6.82 -15.13 -4.55
C PHE A 20 8.34 -15.02 -4.75
N TRP A 21 9.06 -14.49 -3.75
CA TRP A 21 10.50 -14.36 -3.85
C TRP A 21 11.22 -15.69 -3.69
N GLU A 22 10.71 -16.61 -2.85
CA GLU A 22 11.24 -17.97 -2.74
C GLU A 22 11.07 -18.75 -4.05
N ASP A 23 9.94 -18.63 -4.74
CA ASP A 23 9.74 -19.22 -6.07
C ASP A 23 10.74 -18.64 -7.09
N ALA A 24 10.90 -17.32 -7.11
CA ALA A 24 11.88 -16.66 -7.98
C ALA A 24 13.33 -17.07 -7.65
N LYS A 25 13.67 -17.29 -6.37
CA LYS A 25 14.99 -17.80 -5.95
C LYS A 25 15.25 -19.20 -6.48
N ASN A 26 14.26 -20.08 -6.46
CA ASN A 26 14.40 -21.45 -6.97
C ASN A 26 14.80 -21.44 -8.45
N ASP A 27 14.15 -20.62 -9.27
CA ASP A 27 14.48 -20.49 -10.69
C ASP A 27 15.83 -19.78 -10.94
N LEU A 28 16.18 -18.80 -10.11
CA LEU A 28 17.50 -18.15 -10.15
C LEU A 28 18.63 -19.11 -9.75
N SER A 29 18.37 -20.08 -8.87
CA SER A 29 19.37 -21.08 -8.44
C SER A 29 19.77 -22.03 -9.58
N ILE A 30 18.86 -22.26 -10.54
CA ILE A 30 19.09 -23.12 -11.70
C ILE A 30 19.89 -22.38 -12.79
N SER A 31 19.65 -21.08 -12.94
CA SER A 31 20.28 -20.25 -13.98
C SER A 31 21.64 -19.67 -13.58
N ILE A 32 21.91 -19.49 -12.29
CA ILE A 32 23.14 -18.88 -11.76
C ILE A 32 24.05 -19.93 -11.11
N GLN A 33 25.37 -19.71 -11.16
CA GLN A 33 26.34 -20.55 -10.45
C GLN A 33 26.12 -20.50 -8.93
N ALA A 34 26.12 -21.66 -8.26
CA ALA A 34 25.83 -21.81 -6.83
C ALA A 34 26.59 -20.84 -5.91
N ILE A 35 27.89 -20.63 -6.15
CA ILE A 35 28.73 -19.72 -5.35
C ILE A 35 28.27 -18.26 -5.49
N SER A 36 27.87 -17.86 -6.70
CA SER A 36 27.37 -16.50 -6.94
C SER A 36 25.96 -16.31 -6.37
N PHE A 37 25.13 -17.35 -6.44
CA PHE A 37 23.78 -17.34 -5.89
C PHE A 37 23.80 -17.16 -4.36
N GLU A 38 24.60 -17.95 -3.64
CA GLU A 38 24.72 -17.90 -2.18
C GLU A 38 25.26 -16.55 -1.67
N VAL A 39 26.19 -15.94 -2.42
CA VAL A 39 26.80 -14.66 -2.02
C VAL A 39 25.86 -13.48 -2.27
N TRP A 40 25.14 -13.47 -3.39
CA TRP A 40 24.43 -12.28 -3.88
C TRP A 40 22.90 -12.39 -3.84
N ILE A 41 22.33 -13.55 -4.12
CA ILE A 41 20.87 -13.73 -4.32
C ILE A 41 20.19 -14.25 -3.05
N ASP A 42 20.80 -15.21 -2.36
CA ASP A 42 20.27 -15.77 -1.12
C ASP A 42 20.10 -14.71 -0.02
N LYS A 43 21.01 -13.73 -0.01
CA LYS A 43 21.05 -12.61 0.94
C LYS A 43 20.09 -11.47 0.61
N LEU A 44 19.26 -11.61 -0.43
CA LEU A 44 18.26 -10.61 -0.78
C LEU A 44 16.97 -10.84 -0.01
N GLU A 45 16.53 -9.80 0.70
CA GLU A 45 15.26 -9.80 1.41
C GLU A 45 14.20 -9.07 0.56
N PRO A 46 13.01 -9.66 0.35
CA PRO A 46 11.90 -8.94 -0.25
C PRO A 46 11.39 -7.88 0.72
N VAL A 47 11.16 -6.66 0.23
CA VAL A 47 10.69 -5.54 1.07
C VAL A 47 9.27 -5.15 0.72
N CYS A 48 9.03 -4.81 -0.55
CA CYS A 48 7.74 -4.34 -1.01
C CYS A 48 7.60 -4.41 -2.54
N PHE A 49 6.38 -4.22 -3.03
CA PHE A 49 6.10 -3.91 -4.44
C PHE A 49 5.81 -2.40 -4.58
N VAL A 50 6.44 -1.75 -5.56
CA VAL A 50 6.25 -0.33 -5.88
C VAL A 50 6.18 -0.16 -7.40
N ASP A 51 5.13 0.47 -7.92
CA ASP A 51 4.98 0.84 -9.34
C ASP A 51 5.38 -0.26 -10.32
N ASN A 52 4.85 -1.47 -10.13
CA ASN A 52 5.13 -2.62 -10.98
C ASN A 52 6.57 -3.17 -10.87
N ALA A 53 7.29 -2.82 -9.80
CA ALA A 53 8.63 -3.29 -9.49
C ALA A 53 8.69 -3.99 -8.14
N ILE A 54 9.46 -5.07 -8.05
CA ILE A 54 9.81 -5.69 -6.76
C ILE A 54 11.02 -4.97 -6.15
N VAL A 55 10.90 -4.60 -4.88
CA VAL A 55 11.96 -3.96 -4.12
C VAL A 55 12.66 -4.99 -3.24
N LEU A 56 13.95 -5.20 -3.50
CA LEU A 56 14.79 -6.17 -2.80
C LEU A 56 15.89 -5.44 -2.01
N ALA A 57 16.01 -5.77 -0.72
CA ALA A 57 17.08 -5.25 0.14
C ALA A 57 18.29 -6.17 0.10
N THR A 58 19.47 -5.57 -0.04
CA THR A 58 20.76 -6.26 0.07
C THR A 58 21.50 -5.83 1.33
N ILE A 59 22.53 -6.57 1.71
CA ILE A 59 23.35 -6.33 2.90
C ILE A 59 24.33 -5.16 2.71
N SER A 60 24.79 -4.89 1.49
CA SER A 60 25.81 -3.86 1.25
C SER A 60 25.64 -3.09 -0.06
N ALA A 61 26.18 -1.87 -0.10
CA ALA A 61 26.23 -1.05 -1.32
C ALA A 61 27.06 -1.68 -2.44
N ASN A 62 28.06 -2.51 -2.11
CA ASN A 62 28.85 -3.23 -3.12
C ASN A 62 28.02 -4.35 -3.76
N ALA A 63 27.25 -5.08 -2.94
CA ALA A 63 26.31 -6.07 -3.44
C ALA A 63 25.29 -5.44 -4.39
N LYS A 64 24.75 -4.26 -4.03
CA LYS A 64 23.88 -3.50 -4.93
C LYS A 64 24.52 -3.29 -6.31
N LYS A 65 25.77 -2.79 -6.37
CA LYS A 65 26.45 -2.52 -7.65
C LYS A 65 26.66 -3.79 -8.48
N THR A 66 27.06 -4.89 -7.85
CA THR A 66 27.27 -6.17 -8.55
C THR A 66 25.97 -6.73 -9.09
N ILE A 67 24.90 -6.71 -8.29
CA ILE A 67 23.60 -7.25 -8.69
C ILE A 67 22.99 -6.37 -9.79
N ASP A 68 23.06 -5.05 -9.66
CA ASP A 68 22.55 -4.10 -10.65
C ASP A 68 23.26 -4.21 -12.02
N SER A 69 24.57 -4.52 -12.03
CA SER A 69 25.35 -4.62 -13.26
C SER A 69 25.36 -6.00 -13.92
N ARG A 70 25.20 -7.09 -13.15
CA ARG A 70 25.34 -8.46 -13.68
C ARG A 70 24.08 -9.31 -13.61
N TYR A 71 23.25 -9.11 -12.59
CA TYR A 71 22.13 -10.03 -12.29
C TYR A 71 20.76 -9.37 -12.45
N ARG A 72 20.70 -8.05 -12.64
CA ARG A 72 19.45 -7.29 -12.81
C ARG A 72 18.58 -7.85 -13.93
N ASP A 73 19.17 -8.12 -15.09
CA ASP A 73 18.43 -8.60 -16.26
C ASP A 73 17.90 -10.03 -16.04
N ALA A 74 18.71 -10.89 -15.42
CA ALA A 74 18.29 -12.25 -15.07
C ALA A 74 17.14 -12.25 -14.06
N ILE A 75 17.21 -11.41 -13.01
CA ILE A 75 16.12 -11.30 -12.03
C ILE A 75 14.87 -10.73 -12.69
N LYS A 76 15.01 -9.74 -13.58
CA LYS A 76 13.89 -9.15 -14.31
C LYS A 76 13.16 -10.19 -15.18
N GLU A 77 13.90 -11.06 -15.86
CA GLU A 77 13.35 -12.11 -16.70
C GLU A 77 12.57 -13.15 -15.88
N VAL A 78 13.13 -13.61 -14.76
CA VAL A 78 12.45 -14.55 -13.84
C VAL A 78 11.20 -13.93 -13.24
N VAL A 79 11.29 -12.69 -12.74
CA VAL A 79 10.16 -11.97 -12.13
C VAL A 79 9.03 -11.74 -13.14
N SER A 80 9.37 -11.36 -14.38
CA SER A 80 8.38 -11.17 -15.46
C SER A 80 7.72 -12.48 -15.88
N SER A 81 8.44 -13.60 -15.79
CA SER A 81 7.92 -14.94 -16.10
C SER A 81 6.89 -15.40 -15.06
N HIS A 82 7.13 -15.10 -13.77
CA HIS A 82 6.21 -15.45 -12.69
C HIS A 82 5.00 -14.51 -12.62
N ASN A 83 5.18 -13.23 -12.92
CA ASN A 83 4.07 -12.28 -12.92
C ASN A 83 4.24 -11.23 -14.04
N PRO A 84 3.41 -11.27 -15.10
CA PRO A 84 3.46 -10.32 -16.20
C PRO A 84 3.20 -8.87 -15.79
N GLN A 85 2.64 -8.66 -14.59
CA GLN A 85 2.49 -7.32 -14.05
C GLN A 85 3.86 -6.80 -13.62
N ILE A 86 4.67 -7.54 -12.85
CA ILE A 86 5.92 -7.00 -12.33
C ILE A 86 6.98 -6.90 -13.44
N THR A 87 7.26 -5.67 -13.88
CA THR A 87 8.11 -5.40 -15.04
C THR A 87 9.52 -4.96 -14.62
N ASP A 88 9.74 -4.56 -13.37
CA ASP A 88 11.03 -4.01 -12.95
C ASP A 88 11.52 -4.54 -11.59
N VAL A 89 12.81 -4.34 -11.32
CA VAL A 89 13.48 -4.79 -10.09
C VAL A 89 14.30 -3.64 -9.53
N ILE A 90 14.04 -3.29 -8.27
CA ILE A 90 14.73 -2.21 -7.55
C ILE A 90 15.54 -2.81 -6.41
N ILE A 91 16.85 -2.58 -6.42
CA ILE A 91 17.75 -3.07 -5.37
C ILE A 91 18.13 -1.92 -4.44
N ILE A 92 17.86 -2.11 -3.15
CA ILE A 92 18.06 -1.10 -2.11
C ILE A 92 19.07 -1.56 -1.07
N THR A 93 19.76 -0.59 -0.47
CA THR A 93 20.61 -0.79 0.71
C THR A 93 19.74 -0.81 1.97
N PRO A 94 20.22 -1.41 3.08
CA PRO A 94 19.38 -1.58 4.27
C PRO A 94 19.02 -0.24 4.91
N ASP A 95 19.88 0.78 4.78
CA ASP A 95 19.61 2.16 5.22
C ASP A 95 18.38 2.80 4.53
N LYS A 96 18.01 2.32 3.34
CA LYS A 96 16.88 2.83 2.57
C LYS A 96 15.61 2.00 2.73
N LYS A 97 15.64 0.90 3.49
CA LYS A 97 14.47 0.01 3.71
C LYS A 97 13.27 0.79 4.24
N ALA A 98 13.49 1.70 5.20
CA ALA A 98 12.44 2.56 5.76
C ALA A 98 11.89 3.59 4.76
N GLU A 99 12.72 4.10 3.84
CA GLU A 99 12.27 5.07 2.81
C GLU A 99 11.30 4.40 1.82
N TYR A 100 11.59 3.17 1.40
CA TYR A 100 10.74 2.45 0.44
C TYR A 100 9.45 1.89 1.08
N LEU A 101 9.47 1.53 2.36
CA LEU A 101 8.23 1.26 3.10
C LEU A 101 7.32 2.49 3.15
N ASN A 102 7.89 3.68 3.33
CA ASN A 102 7.13 4.92 3.29
C ASN A 102 6.64 5.28 1.86
N LYS A 103 7.39 4.95 0.81
CA LYS A 103 6.95 5.15 -0.59
C LYS A 103 5.82 4.22 -1.05
N GLN A 104 5.57 3.12 -0.32
CA GLN A 104 4.36 2.32 -0.53
C GLN A 104 3.08 3.08 -0.14
N THR A 105 3.19 4.16 0.64
CA THR A 105 2.10 5.13 0.73
C THR A 105 2.11 5.92 -0.57
N VAL A 106 1.07 5.71 -1.38
CA VAL A 106 0.84 6.47 -2.60
C VAL A 106 0.76 7.94 -2.19
N PHE A 107 1.83 8.71 -2.41
CA PHE A 107 1.69 10.14 -2.60
C PHE A 107 0.95 10.29 -3.92
N ILE A 108 -0.37 10.44 -3.83
CA ILE A 108 -1.13 11.01 -4.93
C ILE A 108 -0.48 12.37 -5.15
N GLU A 109 0.25 12.56 -6.26
CA GLU A 109 0.64 13.90 -6.68
C GLU A 109 -0.64 14.72 -6.68
N ASP A 110 -0.72 15.68 -5.77
CA ASP A 110 -1.91 16.47 -5.52
C ASP A 110 -2.23 17.28 -6.78
N GLN A 111 -2.99 16.69 -7.70
CA GLN A 111 -3.58 17.41 -8.83
C GLN A 111 -4.82 18.23 -8.42
N GLY A 112 -4.90 18.65 -7.15
CA GLY A 112 -5.74 19.78 -6.75
C GLY A 112 -6.71 19.53 -5.61
N PHE A 113 -6.21 19.26 -4.40
CA PHE A 113 -6.96 19.38 -3.15
C PHE A 113 -6.42 20.54 -2.30
N VAL A 114 -7.09 21.70 -2.46
CA VAL A 114 -7.22 22.84 -1.54
C VAL A 114 -6.01 23.08 -0.60
N THR A 115 -4.91 23.61 -1.13
CA THR A 115 -3.75 24.06 -0.33
C THR A 115 -3.97 25.42 0.37
N ASN A 116 -5.15 26.03 0.24
CA ASN A 116 -5.45 27.32 0.86
C ASN A 116 -6.56 27.22 1.94
N PHE A 117 -6.42 26.30 2.89
CA PHE A 117 -7.09 26.48 4.18
C PHE A 117 -6.21 27.35 5.09
N THR A 118 -6.21 28.66 4.85
CA THR A 118 -5.96 29.60 5.94
C THR A 118 -7.18 29.51 6.86
N PRO A 119 -7.04 29.14 8.15
CA PRO A 119 -8.16 29.19 9.07
C PRO A 119 -8.54 30.67 9.26
N GLU A 120 -9.47 31.18 8.46
CA GLU A 120 -10.10 32.46 8.77
C GLU A 120 -10.88 32.30 10.08
N GLU A 121 -10.33 32.85 11.16
CA GLU A 121 -10.99 32.97 12.44
C GLU A 121 -12.02 34.10 12.38
N LYS A 122 -13.24 33.84 11.90
CA LYS A 122 -14.40 34.70 12.19
C LYS A 122 -15.68 33.89 12.40
N GLY A 123 -16.22 34.01 13.62
CA GLY A 123 -17.58 33.58 13.99
C GLY A 123 -17.67 32.15 14.55
N LYS A 124 -18.60 31.92 15.50
CA LYS A 124 -18.90 30.60 16.09
C LYS A 124 -18.97 29.53 14.98
N LYS A 125 -17.91 28.74 14.83
CA LYS A 125 -17.78 27.73 13.77
C LYS A 125 -18.92 26.72 13.92
N LYS A 126 -19.92 26.80 13.04
CA LYS A 126 -20.83 25.68 12.78
C LYS A 126 -19.97 24.52 12.28
N CYS A 127 -20.28 23.29 12.69
CA CYS A 127 -19.55 22.14 12.18
C CYS A 127 -19.76 22.08 10.64
N PRO A 128 -18.70 21.97 9.84
CA PRO A 128 -18.83 21.92 8.38
C PRO A 128 -19.37 20.57 7.87
N PHE A 129 -19.64 19.63 8.79
CA PHE A 129 -20.06 18.26 8.49
C PHE A 129 -21.57 18.09 8.71
N GLN A 130 -22.19 17.14 8.00
CA GLN A 130 -23.61 16.85 8.21
C GLN A 130 -23.79 16.03 9.49
N GLU A 131 -24.52 16.55 10.47
CA GLU A 131 -24.70 15.94 11.80
C GLU A 131 -25.31 14.52 11.77
N LYS A 132 -26.12 14.20 10.74
CA LYS A 132 -26.71 12.87 10.57
C LYS A 132 -25.71 11.79 10.18
N TYR A 133 -24.56 12.17 9.62
CA TYR A 133 -23.53 11.24 9.14
C TYR A 133 -22.48 11.01 10.22
N THR A 134 -22.81 10.14 11.16
CA THR A 134 -21.91 9.70 12.24
C THR A 134 -21.63 8.21 12.15
N PHE A 135 -20.64 7.72 12.89
CA PHE A 135 -20.33 6.29 12.91
C PHE A 135 -21.48 5.46 13.51
N GLU A 136 -22.24 6.02 14.44
CA GLU A 136 -23.38 5.35 15.08
C GLU A 136 -24.55 5.13 14.10
N ASN A 137 -24.72 6.05 13.14
CA ASN A 137 -25.76 5.95 12.12
C ASN A 137 -25.31 5.18 10.87
N PHE A 138 -24.07 4.70 10.83
CA PHE A 138 -23.55 3.91 9.71
C PHE A 138 -23.84 2.42 9.93
N VAL A 139 -24.56 1.80 9.01
CA VAL A 139 -24.90 0.38 9.11
C VAL A 139 -23.69 -0.46 8.68
N GLU A 140 -23.10 -1.17 9.65
CA GLU A 140 -22.01 -2.10 9.40
C GLU A 140 -22.53 -3.41 8.78
N GLY A 141 -21.79 -3.91 7.80
CA GLY A 141 -22.00 -5.19 7.15
C GLY A 141 -20.66 -5.77 6.69
N LYS A 142 -20.67 -7.04 6.27
CA LYS A 142 -19.43 -7.75 5.88
C LYS A 142 -18.63 -7.05 4.78
N SER A 143 -19.30 -6.35 3.87
CA SER A 143 -18.67 -5.64 2.75
C SER A 143 -18.08 -4.28 3.09
N ASN A 144 -18.43 -3.69 4.25
CA ASN A 144 -17.99 -2.35 4.64
C ASN A 144 -17.29 -2.30 6.01
N SER A 145 -17.21 -3.42 6.73
CA SER A 145 -16.60 -3.52 8.07
C SER A 145 -15.15 -3.07 8.07
N TYR A 146 -14.37 -3.46 7.06
CA TYR A 146 -12.96 -3.07 6.94
C TYR A 146 -12.80 -1.56 6.76
N ALA A 147 -13.57 -0.95 5.85
CA ALA A 147 -13.54 0.49 5.62
C ALA A 147 -13.99 1.26 6.87
N LEU A 148 -15.04 0.79 7.54
CA LEU A 148 -15.52 1.38 8.78
C LEU A 148 -14.47 1.31 9.90
N ALA A 149 -13.82 0.16 10.07
CA ALA A 149 -12.77 -0.03 11.06
C ALA A 149 -11.59 0.92 10.81
N ALA A 150 -11.10 1.00 9.56
CA ALA A 150 -10.04 1.92 9.19
C ALA A 150 -10.41 3.39 9.49
N CYS A 151 -11.64 3.81 9.16
CA CYS A 151 -12.13 5.15 9.45
C CYS A 151 -12.17 5.45 10.95
N LYS A 152 -12.63 4.49 11.78
CA LYS A 152 -12.66 4.63 13.24
C LYS A 152 -11.24 4.76 13.81
N THR A 153 -10.31 3.92 13.37
CA THR A 153 -8.91 3.95 13.82
C THR A 153 -8.25 5.31 13.54
N ILE A 154 -8.48 5.88 12.34
CA ILE A 154 -7.97 7.22 11.99
C ILE A 154 -8.65 8.31 12.81
N ALA A 155 -9.95 8.20 13.07
CA ALA A 155 -10.68 9.19 13.86
C ALA A 155 -10.20 9.21 15.33
N GLU A 156 -9.86 8.05 15.87
CA GLU A 156 -9.28 7.88 17.22
C GLU A 156 -7.82 8.35 17.29
N ASN A 157 -7.01 8.04 16.27
CA ASN A 157 -5.58 8.35 16.21
C ASN A 157 -5.24 9.04 14.86
N PRO A 158 -5.55 10.34 14.72
CA PRO A 158 -5.35 11.03 13.46
C PRO A 158 -3.86 11.17 13.12
N GLY A 159 -3.49 10.82 11.88
CA GLY A 159 -2.14 11.03 11.35
C GLY A 159 -1.12 9.92 11.62
N THR A 160 -1.53 8.81 12.25
CA THR A 160 -0.63 7.68 12.52
C THR A 160 -0.79 6.56 11.48
N THR A 161 -1.87 5.79 11.56
CA THR A 161 -2.13 4.62 10.72
C THR A 161 -3.08 4.99 9.58
N PHE A 162 -2.92 4.35 8.42
CA PHE A 162 -3.80 4.54 7.25
C PHE A 162 -3.82 5.99 6.73
N ASN A 163 -2.65 6.64 6.68
CA ASN A 163 -2.47 7.97 6.09
C ASN A 163 -1.61 7.85 4.81
N PRO A 164 -2.11 8.26 3.63
CA PRO A 164 -3.46 8.77 3.37
C PRO A 164 -4.52 7.67 3.37
N LEU A 165 -5.74 8.02 3.80
CA LEU A 165 -6.91 7.13 3.68
C LEU A 165 -7.57 7.35 2.32
N PHE A 166 -7.62 6.28 1.52
CA PHE A 166 -8.33 6.28 0.25
C PHE A 166 -9.46 5.24 0.25
N ILE A 167 -10.71 5.69 0.07
CA ILE A 167 -11.89 4.81 0.02
C ILE A 167 -12.48 4.85 -1.39
N TYR A 168 -12.51 3.69 -2.06
CA TYR A 168 -13.15 3.53 -3.36
C TYR A 168 -14.33 2.55 -3.27
N SER A 169 -15.41 2.84 -4.01
CA SER A 169 -16.59 1.98 -4.15
C SER A 169 -17.57 2.55 -5.17
N GLY A 170 -18.55 1.77 -5.62
CA GLY A 170 -19.70 2.24 -6.41
C GLY A 170 -20.56 3.30 -5.69
N VAL A 171 -21.53 3.89 -6.39
CA VAL A 171 -22.43 4.91 -5.82
C VAL A 171 -23.27 4.35 -4.66
N GLY A 172 -23.59 5.19 -3.66
CA GLY A 172 -24.49 4.81 -2.56
C GLY A 172 -23.89 3.93 -1.46
N LEU A 173 -22.63 3.53 -1.56
CA LEU A 173 -21.98 2.62 -0.58
C LEU A 173 -21.35 3.33 0.63
N GLY A 174 -21.74 4.58 0.89
CA GLY A 174 -21.40 5.25 2.15
C GLY A 174 -20.05 5.97 2.22
N LYS A 175 -19.32 6.15 1.10
CA LYS A 175 -18.05 6.93 1.07
C LYS A 175 -18.19 8.30 1.72
N THR A 176 -19.19 9.06 1.28
CA THR A 176 -19.48 10.41 1.80
C THR A 176 -19.89 10.35 3.27
N HIS A 177 -20.65 9.33 3.68
CA HIS A 177 -21.04 9.14 5.09
C HIS A 177 -19.80 8.92 5.96
N LEU A 178 -18.89 8.02 5.58
CA LEU A 178 -17.68 7.73 6.34
C LEU A 178 -16.77 8.95 6.46
N LEU A 179 -16.60 9.72 5.39
CA LEU A 179 -15.85 10.98 5.41
C LEU A 179 -16.43 11.98 6.43
N HIS A 180 -17.75 12.20 6.39
CA HIS A 180 -18.42 13.07 7.34
C HIS A 180 -18.38 12.52 8.77
N ALA A 181 -18.42 11.20 8.96
CA ALA A 181 -18.36 10.57 10.26
C ALA A 181 -16.99 10.80 10.95
N ILE A 182 -15.89 10.66 10.21
CA ILE A 182 -14.54 11.02 10.70
C ILE A 182 -14.52 12.49 11.13
N GLY A 183 -15.01 13.39 10.27
CA GLY A 183 -15.05 14.82 10.56
C GLY A 183 -15.89 15.19 11.79
N ASN A 184 -17.09 14.61 11.91
CA ASN A 184 -17.98 14.79 13.06
C ASN A 184 -17.35 14.28 14.36
N TYR A 185 -16.70 13.10 14.30
CA TYR A 185 -15.96 12.55 15.43
C TYR A 185 -14.87 13.53 15.85
N LEU A 186 -13.97 13.90 14.94
CA LEU A 186 -12.87 14.82 15.25
C LEU A 186 -13.37 16.18 15.76
N PHE A 187 -14.44 16.74 15.20
CA PHE A 187 -15.02 18.01 15.64
C PHE A 187 -15.62 17.92 17.06
N LYS A 188 -16.27 16.80 17.40
CA LYS A 188 -16.83 16.56 18.73
C LYS A 188 -15.71 16.38 19.77
N TYR A 189 -14.66 15.64 19.44
CA TYR A 189 -13.55 15.37 20.35
C TYR A 189 -12.59 16.56 20.52
N LYS A 190 -12.30 17.34 19.46
CA LYS A 190 -11.48 18.57 19.56
C LYS A 190 -12.09 19.66 20.44
N LYS A 191 -13.39 19.62 20.70
CA LYS A 191 -14.08 20.60 21.55
C LYS A 191 -13.88 20.32 23.05
N ASN A 192 -13.36 19.14 23.40
CA ASN A 192 -13.14 18.68 24.78
C ASN A 192 -11.66 18.73 25.20
N VAL A 193 -10.79 19.35 24.40
CA VAL A 193 -9.38 19.64 24.70
C VAL A 193 -9.17 21.14 24.56
#